data_AF-A0A5N7ACL6-F1
#
_entry.id   AF-A0A5N7ACL6-F1
#
_cell.length_a   1.000
_cell.length_b   1.000
_cell.length_c   1.000
_cell.angle_alpha   90.00
_cell.angle_beta   90.00
_cell.angle_gamma   90.00
#
_symmetry.space_group_name_H-M   'P 1'
#
loop_
_entity.id
_entity.type
_entity.pdbx_description
1 polymer ?
#
loop_
_entity_poly.entity_id
_entity_poly.type
_entity_poly.pdbx_seq_one_letter_code
_entity_poly.pdbx_strand_id
1 'polypeptide(L)'
;MTAQGSLDGFGQNFQGRFFAEGNQIEVTGSFSQSVDNFQAFTVTLTYESLADLQGTYNIVIDDPPSYIGAADLKLNLKNVQNKTVSISGRITPPISGKQAVSGFIRFGWAR
;
A
#
# COMPACT_ATOMS: atom_id res chain seq x y z
N MET A 1 -9.93 7.70 -8.94
CA MET A 1 -9.77 6.49 -9.79
C MET A 1 -9.39 5.30 -8.92
N THR A 2 -9.61 4.08 -9.41
CA THR A 2 -9.28 2.86 -8.69
C THR A 2 -8.58 1.84 -9.58
N ALA A 3 -7.67 1.07 -8.99
CA ALA A 3 -6.97 -0.05 -9.63
C ALA A 3 -6.94 -1.25 -8.69
N GLN A 4 -6.99 -2.46 -9.25
CA GLN A 4 -6.89 -3.70 -8.48
C GLN A 4 -5.46 -4.22 -8.51
N GLY A 5 -5.06 -4.89 -7.44
CA GLY A 5 -3.72 -5.45 -7.32
C GLY A 5 -3.58 -6.43 -6.17
N SER A 6 -2.32 -6.78 -5.91
CA SER A 6 -1.90 -7.56 -4.75
C SER A 6 -0.81 -6.86 -3.97
N LEU A 7 -0.77 -7.12 -2.67
CA LEU A 7 0.27 -6.64 -1.76
C LEU A 7 0.68 -7.78 -0.83
N ASP A 8 1.98 -7.98 -0.65
CA ASP A 8 2.56 -8.95 0.27
C ASP A 8 3.66 -8.27 1.08
N GLY A 9 3.82 -8.69 2.34
CA GLY A 9 4.80 -8.09 3.21
C GLY A 9 5.21 -8.99 4.36
N PHE A 10 6.44 -8.80 4.82
CA PHE A 10 7.03 -9.53 5.93
C PHE A 10 8.14 -8.70 6.59
N GLY A 11 8.12 -8.68 7.92
CA GLY A 11 9.08 -7.89 8.68
C GLY A 11 8.86 -6.42 8.40
N GLN A 12 9.89 -5.72 7.93
CA GLN A 12 9.76 -4.30 7.56
C GLN A 12 9.47 -4.10 6.08
N ASN A 13 9.56 -5.12 5.23
CA ASN A 13 9.50 -4.94 3.78
C ASN A 13 8.14 -5.37 3.23
N PHE A 14 7.71 -4.71 2.16
CA PHE A 14 6.54 -5.13 1.41
C PHE A 14 6.68 -4.77 -0.07
N GLN A 15 5.93 -5.49 -0.89
CA GLN A 15 5.89 -5.30 -2.33
C GLN A 15 4.49 -5.62 -2.86
N GLY A 16 4.22 -5.18 -4.09
CA GLY A 16 2.95 -5.42 -4.72
C GLY A 16 2.93 -5.00 -6.17
N ARG A 17 1.81 -5.32 -6.83
CA ARG A 17 1.55 -4.98 -8.22
C ARG A 17 0.10 -4.59 -8.38
N PHE A 18 -0.16 -3.53 -9.15
CA PHE A 18 -1.50 -3.05 -9.48
C PHE A 18 -1.64 -2.91 -10.99
N PHE A 19 -2.87 -3.05 -11.50
CA PHE A 19 -3.21 -2.80 -12.89
C PHE A 19 -4.12 -1.58 -12.98
N ALA A 20 -3.56 -0.45 -13.42
CA ALA A 20 -4.22 0.84 -13.52
C ALA A 20 -4.28 1.27 -14.99
N GLU A 21 -5.48 1.39 -15.55
CA GLU A 21 -5.68 1.93 -16.92
C GLU A 21 -4.83 1.20 -17.98
N GLY A 22 -4.69 -0.13 -17.85
CA GLY A 22 -3.88 -0.96 -18.77
C GLY A 22 -2.38 -0.98 -18.46
N ASN A 23 -1.92 -0.22 -17.47
CA ASN A 23 -0.51 -0.18 -17.05
C ASN A 23 -0.30 -1.02 -15.80
N GLN A 24 0.81 -1.77 -15.77
CA GLN A 24 1.27 -2.44 -14.55
C GLN A 24 2.09 -1.48 -13.71
N ILE A 25 1.66 -1.29 -12.46
CA ILE A 25 2.32 -0.45 -11.47
C ILE A 25 2.95 -1.36 -10.43
N GLU A 26 4.27 -1.30 -10.33
CA GLU A 26 5.05 -1.97 -9.30
C GLU A 26 5.13 -1.10 -8.05
N VAL A 27 5.04 -1.77 -6.92
CA VAL A 27 5.04 -1.14 -5.61
C VAL A 27 6.05 -1.87 -4.74
N THR A 28 6.95 -1.10 -4.14
CA THR A 28 7.90 -1.58 -3.12
C THR A 28 7.93 -0.61 -1.98
N GLY A 29 8.07 -1.06 -0.75
CA GLY A 29 8.17 -0.14 0.37
C GLY A 29 8.74 -0.79 1.62
N SER A 30 8.90 0.05 2.63
CA SER A 30 9.31 -0.37 3.96
C SER A 30 8.43 0.28 5.00
N PHE A 31 7.96 -0.53 5.94
CA PHE A 31 7.43 -0.08 7.21
C PHE A 31 8.58 0.33 8.15
N SER A 32 8.36 1.30 9.02
CA SER A 32 9.31 1.68 10.08
C SER A 32 9.35 0.68 11.24
N GLN A 33 8.36 -0.22 11.29
CA GLN A 33 8.19 -1.23 12.32
C GLN A 33 7.98 -2.59 11.66
N SER A 34 8.41 -3.66 12.34
CA SER A 34 8.17 -5.02 11.85
C SER A 34 6.68 -5.35 11.93
N VAL A 35 6.15 -6.01 10.90
CA VAL A 35 4.80 -6.56 10.83
C VAL A 35 4.86 -8.07 10.59
N ASP A 36 3.77 -8.75 10.93
CA ASP A 36 3.59 -10.17 10.59
C ASP A 36 3.61 -10.37 9.08
N ASN A 37 3.93 -11.60 8.66
CA ASN A 37 3.77 -11.99 7.26
C ASN A 37 2.29 -11.88 6.86
N PHE A 38 1.99 -11.07 5.86
CA PHE A 38 0.65 -10.93 5.31
C PHE A 38 0.64 -11.07 3.79
N GLN A 39 -0.48 -11.55 3.28
CA GLN A 39 -0.77 -11.62 1.86
C GLN A 39 -2.15 -11.02 1.61
N ALA A 40 -2.24 -10.09 0.67
CA ALA A 40 -3.48 -9.45 0.26
C ALA A 40 -3.63 -9.56 -1.26
N PHE A 41 -4.33 -10.60 -1.71
CA PHE A 41 -4.49 -10.91 -3.15
C PHE A 41 -5.46 -10.00 -3.88
N THR A 42 -6.28 -9.23 -3.15
CA THR A 42 -7.28 -8.34 -3.72
C THR A 42 -7.28 -7.03 -2.93
N VAL A 43 -6.40 -6.13 -3.37
CA VAL A 43 -6.29 -4.76 -2.83
C VAL A 43 -6.73 -3.75 -3.88
N THR A 44 -7.44 -2.73 -3.41
CA THR A 44 -7.86 -1.56 -4.19
C THR A 44 -6.90 -0.41 -3.91
N LEU A 45 -6.26 0.08 -4.96
CA LEU A 45 -5.50 1.32 -4.99
C LEU A 45 -6.44 2.45 -5.42
N THR A 46 -6.55 3.51 -4.62
CA THR A 46 -7.32 4.72 -4.94
C THR A 46 -6.36 5.88 -5.16
N TYR A 47 -6.51 6.57 -6.29
CA TYR A 47 -5.60 7.63 -6.76
C TYR A 47 -6.37 8.69 -7.56
N GLU A 48 -5.82 9.89 -7.74
CA GLU A 48 -6.48 10.96 -8.52
C GLU A 48 -6.25 10.81 -10.03
N SER A 49 -4.98 10.59 -10.42
CA SER A 49 -4.56 10.42 -11.82
C SER A 49 -3.43 9.40 -11.94
N LEU A 50 -3.28 8.78 -13.13
CA LEU A 50 -2.20 7.80 -13.38
C LEU A 50 -0.80 8.40 -13.14
N ALA A 51 -0.61 9.70 -13.37
CA ALA A 51 0.63 10.41 -13.10
C ALA A 51 1.02 10.44 -11.60
N ASP A 52 0.05 10.28 -10.69
CA ASP A 52 0.32 10.18 -9.25
C ASP A 52 0.89 8.80 -8.87
N LEU A 53 0.82 7.80 -9.76
CA LEU A 53 1.36 6.46 -9.51
C LEU A 53 2.85 6.35 -9.88
N GLN A 54 3.62 7.37 -9.51
CA GLN A 54 5.07 7.43 -9.73
C GLN A 54 5.77 8.13 -8.55
N GLY A 55 6.92 7.58 -8.14
CA GLY A 55 7.77 8.18 -7.12
C GLY A 55 7.47 7.66 -5.70
N THR A 56 7.93 8.40 -4.70
CA THR A 56 7.91 7.96 -3.29
C THR A 56 6.85 8.70 -2.48
N TYR A 57 6.10 7.95 -1.70
CA TYR A 57 5.06 8.43 -0.79
C TYR A 57 5.39 7.97 0.64
N ASN A 58 5.05 8.80 1.61
CA ASN A 58 5.10 8.43 3.02
C ASN A 58 3.78 7.79 3.44
N ILE A 59 3.85 6.78 4.30
CA ILE A 59 2.68 6.16 4.93
C ILE A 59 2.24 7.07 6.08
N VAL A 60 1.01 7.58 5.96
CA VAL A 60 0.41 8.55 6.87
C VAL A 60 -0.03 7.87 8.15
N ILE A 61 0.36 8.46 9.28
CA ILE A 61 -0.01 8.04 10.64
C ILE A 61 -1.18 8.85 11.21
N ASP A 62 -1.59 9.92 10.54
CA ASP A 62 -2.63 10.84 10.98
C ASP A 62 -4.03 10.42 10.48
N ASP A 63 -5.07 10.92 11.16
CA ASP A 63 -6.46 10.46 11.09
C ASP A 63 -7.06 10.40 9.66
N PRO A 64 -7.46 9.20 9.14
CA PRO A 64 -7.35 7.89 9.79
C PRO A 64 -5.95 7.27 9.61
N PRO A 65 -5.37 6.66 10.66
CA PRO A 65 -4.04 6.06 10.60
C PRO A 65 -3.99 4.87 9.64
N SER A 66 -2.84 4.68 9.00
CA SER A 66 -2.54 3.47 8.24
C SER A 66 -2.35 2.27 9.18
N TYR A 67 -2.80 1.08 8.77
CA TYR A 67 -2.68 -0.15 9.54
C TYR A 67 -2.53 -1.40 8.66
N ILE A 68 -1.91 -2.42 9.25
CA ILE A 68 -2.01 -3.82 8.84
C ILE A 68 -2.84 -4.53 9.91
N GLY A 69 -4.02 -5.00 9.54
CA GLY A 69 -5.04 -5.59 10.41
C GLY A 69 -5.03 -7.11 10.36
N ALA A 70 -5.79 -7.74 11.24
CA ALA A 70 -5.91 -9.20 11.28
C ALA A 70 -6.47 -9.78 9.97
N ALA A 71 -7.43 -9.10 9.34
CA ALA A 71 -8.10 -9.58 8.12
C ALA A 71 -8.11 -8.55 6.99
N ASP A 72 -7.53 -7.37 7.20
CA ASP A 72 -7.60 -6.25 6.28
C ASP A 72 -6.39 -5.32 6.44
N LEU A 73 -6.12 -4.50 5.43
CA LEU A 73 -5.13 -3.43 5.51
C LEU A 73 -5.70 -2.14 4.97
N LYS A 74 -5.15 -1.03 5.46
CA LYS A 74 -5.38 0.30 4.92
C LYS A 74 -4.11 1.10 5.03
N LEU A 75 -3.55 1.53 3.90
CA LEU A 75 -2.42 2.43 3.82
C LEU A 75 -2.90 3.74 3.21
N ASN A 76 -2.79 4.83 3.96
CA ASN A 76 -2.99 6.18 3.45
C ASN A 76 -1.62 6.78 3.15
N LEU A 77 -1.44 7.35 1.98
CA LEU A 77 -0.13 7.71 1.44
C LEU A 77 -0.11 9.18 1.05
N LYS A 78 1.01 9.85 1.30
CA LYS A 78 1.19 11.26 0.93
C LYS A 78 2.61 11.53 0.44
N ASN A 79 2.75 12.18 -0.71
CA ASN A 79 4.06 12.60 -1.23
C ASN A 79 4.42 14.03 -0.81
N VAL A 80 5.62 14.47 -1.20
CA VAL A 80 6.14 15.83 -0.89
C VAL A 80 5.34 16.97 -1.52
N GLN A 81 4.52 16.68 -2.54
CA GLN A 81 3.62 17.62 -3.20
C GLN A 81 2.21 17.61 -2.60
N ASN A 82 2.01 16.95 -1.46
CA ASN A 82 0.71 16.73 -0.80
C ASN A 82 -0.29 15.90 -1.60
N LYS A 83 0.13 15.19 -2.65
CA LYS A 83 -0.74 14.24 -3.37
C LYS A 83 -1.02 13.03 -2.50
N THR A 84 -2.26 12.56 -2.55
CA THR A 84 -2.73 11.45 -1.74
C THR A 84 -3.06 10.24 -2.59
N VAL A 85 -2.73 9.08 -2.04
CA VAL A 85 -3.06 7.77 -2.61
C VAL A 85 -3.47 6.88 -1.43
N SER A 86 -4.39 5.94 -1.63
CA SER A 86 -4.67 4.94 -0.58
C SER A 86 -4.71 3.53 -1.14
N ILE A 87 -4.31 2.57 -0.32
CA ILE A 87 -4.41 1.14 -0.62
C ILE A 87 -5.26 0.52 0.47
N SER A 88 -6.28 -0.24 0.12
CA SER A 88 -7.07 -0.99 1.07
C SER A 88 -7.45 -2.35 0.51
N GLY A 89 -7.61 -3.35 1.38
CA GLY A 89 -8.03 -4.67 0.93
C GLY A 89 -8.00 -5.69 2.05
N ARG A 90 -8.33 -6.93 1.70
CA ARG A 90 -8.37 -8.04 2.66
C ARG A 90 -7.05 -8.80 2.69
N ILE A 91 -6.66 -9.20 3.89
CA ILE A 91 -5.54 -10.10 4.14
C ILE A 91 -6.08 -11.53 4.22
N THR A 92 -5.48 -12.44 3.46
CA THR A 92 -5.85 -13.86 3.40
C THR A 92 -4.57 -14.70 3.28
N PRO A 93 -4.30 -15.62 4.22
CA PRO A 93 -5.06 -15.91 5.44
C PRO A 93 -4.97 -14.78 6.48
N PRO A 94 -5.93 -14.66 7.42
CA PRO A 94 -5.84 -13.69 8.51
C PRO A 94 -4.56 -13.85 9.35
N ILE A 95 -4.04 -12.74 9.85
CA ILE A 95 -2.87 -12.66 10.73
C ILE A 95 -3.27 -12.37 12.18
N SER A 96 -2.29 -12.41 13.10
CA SER A 96 -2.52 -12.46 14.54
C SER A 96 -3.08 -11.17 15.15
N GLY A 97 -2.88 -10.01 14.53
CA GLY A 97 -3.27 -8.74 15.15
C GLY A 97 -3.41 -7.57 14.18
N LYS A 98 -3.87 -6.45 14.74
CA LYS A 98 -3.92 -5.15 14.06
C LYS A 98 -2.82 -4.24 14.61
N GLN A 99 -2.04 -3.68 13.71
CA GLN A 99 -0.93 -2.79 14.02
C GLN A 99 -1.02 -1.53 13.16
N ALA A 100 -0.93 -0.37 13.80
CA ALA A 100 -0.74 0.90 13.09
C ALA A 100 0.65 0.94 12.45
N VAL A 101 0.74 1.46 11.23
CA VAL A 101 1.99 1.45 10.48
C VAL A 101 2.38 2.81 9.92
N SER A 102 3.68 3.09 9.96
CA SER A 102 4.35 4.18 9.25
C SER A 102 5.44 3.61 8.33
N GLY A 103 6.00 4.45 7.46
CA GLY A 103 7.06 4.07 6.53
C GLY A 103 6.97 4.80 5.20
N PHE A 104 7.50 4.19 4.14
CA PHE A 104 7.45 4.72 2.79
C PHE A 104 7.09 3.64 1.76
N ILE A 105 6.60 4.10 0.63
CA ILE A 105 6.23 3.28 -0.52
C ILE A 105 6.69 3.98 -1.79
N ARG A 106 7.18 3.22 -2.74
CA ARG A 106 7.60 3.68 -4.06
C ARG A 106 6.74 3.04 -5.12
N PHE A 107 6.15 3.88 -5.97
CA PHE A 107 5.47 3.48 -7.19
C PHE A 107 6.44 3.57 -8.37
N GLY A 108 6.46 2.54 -9.20
CA GLY A 108 7.19 2.49 -10.46
C GLY A 108 6.35 1.85 -11.54
N TRP A 109 6.45 2.35 -12.78
CA TRP A 109 5.79 1.71 -13.92
C TRP A 109 6.66 0.54 -14.38
N ALA A 110 6.04 -0.63 -14.51
CA ALA A 110 6.72 -1.75 -15.16
C ALA A 110 6.99 -1.36 -16.62
N ARG A 111 8.23 -1.53 -17.07
CA ARG A 111 8.62 -1.31 -18.47
C ARG A 111 8.23 -2.50 -19.34
#